data_AF-A0A822GBN8-F1
#
_entry.id   AF-A0A822GBN8-F1
#
_cell.length_a   1.000
_cell.length_b   1.000
_cell.length_c   1.000
_cell.angle_alpha   90.00
_cell.angle_beta   90.00
_cell.angle_gamma   90.00
#
_symmetry.space_group_name_H-M   'P 1'
#
loop_
_entity.id
_entity.type
_entity.pdbx_description
1 polymer ?
#
loop_
_entity_poly.entity_id
_entity_poly.type
_entity_poly.pdbx_seq_one_letter_code
_entity_poly.pdbx_strand_id
1 'polypeptide(L)'
;CICPLHKWGSQCLLDNSICNSDQNTTCYNNGQCIPIEEHMVSERKFICICRNGFSEKRCEIIDNKIILSFHKDIILPQTILVHFIQVIDNNISPENGSSFKNIPINKNSITIRWSHPFHIASIELSNKKYYLIIVQETYNQSINIVKTINPSDRCEYISEILNETIAKFHLIR
;
A
#
# COMPACT_ATOMS: atom_id res chain seq x y z
N CYS A 1 13.52 35.88 -0.70
CA CYS A 1 12.08 35.76 -0.97
C CYS A 1 11.80 34.38 -1.52
N ILE A 2 10.76 33.70 -1.03
CA ILE A 2 10.33 32.40 -1.56
C ILE A 2 9.15 32.67 -2.49
N CYS A 3 9.19 32.15 -3.72
CA CYS A 3 8.13 32.37 -4.70
C CYS A 3 6.88 31.53 -4.38
N PRO A 4 5.67 32.02 -4.72
CA PRO A 4 4.45 31.22 -4.71
C PRO A 4 4.56 29.99 -5.61
N LEU A 5 3.72 28.97 -5.34
CA LEU A 5 3.61 27.78 -6.19
C LEU A 5 3.33 28.21 -7.64
N HIS A 6 4.09 27.66 -8.59
CA HIS A 6 4.07 27.99 -10.03
C HIS A 6 4.74 29.31 -10.45
N LYS A 7 5.41 30.03 -9.54
CA LYS A 7 6.20 31.23 -9.88
C LYS A 7 7.68 31.03 -9.63
N TRP A 8 8.52 31.65 -10.46
CA TRP A 8 9.97 31.51 -10.38
C TRP A 8 10.71 32.79 -10.82
N GLY A 9 12.04 32.76 -10.70
CA GLY A 9 12.94 33.89 -10.95
C GLY A 9 13.18 34.77 -9.71
N SER A 10 14.17 35.65 -9.77
CA SER A 10 14.62 36.47 -8.63
C SER A 10 13.53 37.39 -8.04
N GLN A 11 12.50 37.70 -8.83
CA GLN A 11 11.36 38.54 -8.45
C GLN A 11 10.02 37.78 -8.42
N CYS A 12 9.99 36.47 -8.70
CA CYS A 12 8.76 35.68 -8.78
C CYS A 12 7.73 36.22 -9.78
N LEU A 13 8.19 36.77 -10.91
CA LEU A 13 7.34 37.31 -11.97
C LEU A 13 7.16 36.34 -13.15
N LEU A 14 7.95 35.26 -13.19
CA LEU A 14 7.86 34.26 -14.24
C LEU A 14 6.88 33.16 -13.81
N ASP A 15 5.93 32.84 -14.67
CA ASP A 15 4.99 31.74 -14.45
C ASP A 15 5.54 30.43 -15.03
N ASN A 16 5.18 29.32 -14.38
CA ASN A 16 5.47 27.98 -14.86
C ASN A 16 4.19 27.32 -15.38
N SER A 17 4.11 27.14 -16.71
CA SER A 17 2.95 26.57 -17.38
C SER A 17 2.88 25.03 -17.34
N ILE A 18 3.89 24.34 -16.81
CA ILE A 18 3.96 22.86 -16.79
C ILE A 18 2.76 22.24 -16.05
N CYS A 19 2.26 22.92 -15.02
CA CYS A 19 1.09 22.48 -14.25
C CYS A 19 -0.24 23.08 -14.73
N ASN A 20 -0.24 23.98 -15.72
CA ASN A 20 -1.41 24.73 -16.20
C ASN A 20 -1.89 24.28 -17.60
N SER A 21 -1.59 23.04 -18.01
CA SER A 21 -2.08 22.51 -19.29
C SER A 21 -3.58 22.19 -19.20
N ASP A 22 -4.41 23.12 -19.68
CA ASP A 22 -5.89 23.06 -19.69
C ASP A 22 -6.50 21.91 -20.53
N GLN A 23 -5.70 21.02 -21.12
CA GLN A 23 -6.23 19.94 -21.98
C GLN A 23 -6.13 18.53 -21.43
N ASN A 24 -5.47 18.31 -20.29
CA ASN A 24 -5.52 17.07 -19.50
C ASN A 24 -4.66 17.31 -18.26
N THR A 25 -5.27 17.39 -17.07
CA THR A 25 -4.58 17.72 -15.82
C THR A 25 -3.27 16.94 -15.70
N THR A 26 -2.14 17.64 -15.56
CA THR A 26 -0.79 17.06 -15.46
C THR A 26 -0.74 15.93 -14.42
N CYS A 27 -1.53 16.07 -13.34
CA CYS A 27 -1.85 15.02 -12.39
C CYS A 27 -3.34 14.65 -12.47
N TYR A 28 -3.66 13.37 -12.59
CA TYR A 28 -5.01 12.83 -12.55
C TYR A 28 -5.58 12.81 -11.12
N ASN A 29 -6.88 12.50 -11.00
CA ASN A 29 -7.57 12.25 -9.74
C ASN A 29 -7.36 13.38 -8.70
N ASN A 30 -7.32 14.63 -9.18
CA ASN A 30 -7.09 15.84 -8.40
C ASN A 30 -5.78 15.81 -7.59
N GLY A 31 -4.75 15.15 -8.12
CA GLY A 31 -3.38 15.22 -7.62
C GLY A 31 -2.81 16.63 -7.74
N GLN A 32 -1.93 17.00 -6.80
CA GLN A 32 -1.28 18.31 -6.80
C GLN A 32 0.00 18.26 -7.64
N CYS A 33 0.05 19.08 -8.69
CA CYS A 33 1.24 19.22 -9.54
C CYS A 33 2.25 20.18 -8.90
N ILE A 34 3.50 19.74 -8.81
CA ILE A 34 4.63 20.54 -8.36
C ILE A 34 5.67 20.57 -9.48
N PRO A 35 5.98 21.75 -10.07
CA PRO A 35 7.04 21.84 -11.06
C PRO A 35 8.41 21.63 -10.41
N ILE A 36 9.33 21.01 -11.16
CA ILE A 36 10.75 20.86 -10.76
C ILE A 36 11.58 21.84 -11.58
N GLU A 37 12.56 22.49 -10.96
CA GLU A 37 13.50 23.37 -11.67
C GLU A 37 14.39 22.60 -12.66
N GLU A 38 14.67 23.21 -13.81
CA GLU A 38 15.43 22.62 -14.93
C GLU A 38 16.90 22.30 -14.60
N HIS A 39 17.40 22.68 -13.42
CA HIS A 39 18.76 22.39 -12.97
C HIS A 39 18.94 20.97 -12.39
N MET A 40 17.86 20.20 -12.26
CA MET A 40 17.94 18.80 -11.88
C MET A 40 18.03 17.92 -13.12
N VAL A 41 19.02 17.02 -13.16
CA VAL A 41 19.36 16.07 -14.26
C VAL A 41 18.24 15.04 -14.54
N SER A 42 17.01 15.30 -14.12
CA SER A 42 15.87 14.42 -14.32
C SER A 42 15.13 14.76 -15.61
N GLU A 43 14.75 13.76 -16.40
CA GLU A 43 13.92 13.92 -17.60
C GLU A 43 12.52 14.51 -17.28
N ARG A 44 12.13 14.53 -16.00
CA ARG A 44 10.79 14.98 -15.57
C ARG A 44 10.81 16.41 -15.06
N LYS A 45 9.91 17.22 -15.62
CA LYS A 45 9.73 18.64 -15.29
C LYS A 45 8.70 18.89 -14.16
N PHE A 46 8.07 17.85 -13.62
CA PHE A 46 7.07 17.94 -12.56
C PHE A 46 6.96 16.66 -11.73
N ILE A 47 6.37 16.79 -10.54
CA ILE A 47 5.95 15.71 -9.63
C ILE A 47 4.47 15.87 -9.33
N CYS A 48 3.76 14.75 -9.20
CA CYS A 48 2.38 14.73 -8.70
C CYS A 48 2.34 14.20 -7.26
N ILE A 49 1.73 14.98 -6.37
CA ILE A 49 1.35 14.49 -5.03
C ILE A 49 -0.07 13.94 -5.13
N CYS A 50 -0.20 12.63 -4.94
CA CYS A 50 -1.46 11.94 -5.07
C CYS A 50 -2.31 12.02 -3.80
N ARG A 51 -3.63 12.10 -3.99
CA ARG A 51 -4.59 11.96 -2.88
C ARG A 51 -4.63 10.52 -2.41
N ASN A 52 -5.02 10.32 -1.16
CA ASN A 52 -5.18 8.99 -0.57
C ASN A 52 -6.11 8.12 -1.43
N GLY A 53 -5.59 6.97 -1.89
CA GLY A 53 -6.31 6.05 -2.75
C GLY A 53 -6.00 6.15 -4.22
N PHE A 54 -5.02 6.99 -4.58
CA PHE A 54 -4.49 7.06 -5.92
C PHE A 54 -2.97 7.03 -5.89
N SER A 55 -2.39 6.38 -6.89
CA SER A 55 -0.95 6.13 -6.99
C SER A 55 -0.46 6.25 -8.43
N GLU A 56 0.83 6.00 -8.62
CA GLU A 56 1.61 6.24 -9.84
C GLU A 56 1.99 7.70 -10.09
N LYS A 57 2.82 7.89 -11.11
CA LYS A 57 3.54 9.14 -11.40
C LYS A 57 2.61 10.33 -11.61
N ARG A 58 1.42 10.09 -12.14
CA ARG A 58 0.39 11.09 -12.40
C ARG A 58 -0.88 10.80 -11.60
N CYS A 59 -0.82 9.97 -10.56
CA CYS A 59 -1.99 9.59 -9.76
C CYS A 59 -3.09 8.89 -10.57
N GLU A 60 -2.72 8.18 -11.64
CA GLU A 60 -3.63 7.54 -12.59
C GLU A 60 -4.28 6.27 -12.05
N ILE A 61 -3.59 5.55 -11.15
CA ILE A 61 -4.07 4.25 -10.64
C ILE A 61 -4.88 4.46 -9.37
N ILE A 62 -6.06 3.84 -9.31
CA ILE A 62 -6.84 3.70 -8.08
C ILE A 62 -6.25 2.56 -7.25
N ASP A 63 -5.90 2.84 -5.99
CA ASP A 63 -5.37 1.85 -5.07
C ASP A 63 -6.38 0.73 -4.79
N ASN A 64 -5.87 -0.48 -4.57
CA ASN A 64 -6.65 -1.56 -4.02
C ASN A 64 -7.16 -1.18 -2.63
N LYS A 65 -8.43 -1.45 -2.36
CA LYS A 65 -9.09 -1.12 -1.09
C LYS A 65 -9.42 -2.41 -0.36
N ILE A 66 -8.89 -2.57 0.84
CA ILE A 66 -9.20 -3.72 1.71
C ILE A 66 -9.87 -3.19 2.98
N ILE A 67 -11.11 -3.60 3.19
CA ILE A 67 -11.89 -3.28 4.39
C ILE A 67 -11.91 -4.54 5.25
N LEU A 68 -11.24 -4.45 6.41
CA LEU A 68 -11.20 -5.54 7.38
C LEU A 68 -12.09 -5.20 8.56
N SER A 69 -12.95 -6.13 8.94
CA SER A 69 -13.62 -6.18 10.24
C SER A 69 -13.06 -7.34 11.06
N PHE A 70 -13.28 -7.33 12.38
CA PHE A 70 -12.70 -8.33 13.27
C PHE A 70 -13.77 -9.01 14.13
N HIS A 71 -13.66 -10.33 14.26
CA HIS A 71 -14.45 -11.10 15.20
C HIS A 71 -14.17 -10.65 16.64
N LYS A 72 -15.16 -10.79 17.53
CA LYS A 72 -15.09 -10.33 18.93
C LYS A 72 -13.98 -11.01 19.74
N ASP A 73 -13.61 -12.22 19.34
CA ASP A 73 -12.58 -13.02 20.04
C ASP A 73 -11.15 -12.66 19.62
N ILE A 74 -10.99 -11.74 18.66
CA ILE A 74 -9.69 -11.26 18.22
C ILE A 74 -9.33 -10.01 19.01
N ILE A 75 -8.27 -10.11 19.80
CA ILE A 75 -7.72 -8.98 20.55
C ILE A 75 -6.87 -8.14 19.60
N LEU A 76 -7.30 -6.89 19.38
CA LEU A 76 -6.63 -5.98 18.47
C LEU A 76 -5.58 -5.12 19.18
N PRO A 77 -4.35 -5.02 18.65
CA PRO A 77 -3.37 -4.03 19.10
C PRO A 77 -3.72 -2.61 18.63
N GLN A 78 -2.96 -1.63 19.09
CA GLN A 78 -3.06 -0.24 18.57
C GLN A 78 -2.58 -0.13 17.12
N THR A 79 -1.60 -0.92 16.73
CA THR A 79 -1.02 -0.94 15.39
C THR A 79 -0.94 -2.37 14.89
N ILE A 80 -1.31 -2.58 13.64
CA ILE A 80 -1.14 -3.85 12.93
C ILE A 80 -0.18 -3.65 11.76
N LEU A 81 0.46 -4.75 11.35
CA LEU A 81 1.17 -4.82 10.09
C LEU A 81 0.33 -5.61 9.08
N VAL A 82 0.40 -5.19 7.83
CA VAL A 82 -0.25 -5.82 6.70
C VAL A 82 0.83 -6.19 5.72
N HIS A 83 0.89 -7.47 5.37
CA HIS A 83 1.87 -8.02 4.45
C HIS A 83 1.19 -8.35 3.13
N PHE A 84 1.86 -8.02 2.05
CA PHE A 84 1.44 -8.27 0.68
C PHE A 84 2.54 -9.06 -0.02
N ILE A 85 2.17 -10.13 -0.70
CA ILE A 85 3.11 -10.98 -1.44
C ILE A 85 2.60 -11.07 -2.87
N GLN A 86 3.44 -10.68 -3.82
CA GLN A 86 3.21 -10.87 -5.24
C GLN A 86 4.00 -12.08 -5.73
N VAL A 87 3.28 -13.11 -6.17
CA VAL A 87 3.84 -14.25 -6.90
C VAL A 87 3.86 -13.88 -8.38
N ILE A 88 5.05 -13.78 -8.98
CA ILE A 88 5.20 -13.39 -10.40
C ILE A 88 5.34 -14.64 -11.27
N ASP A 89 6.33 -15.47 -10.95
CA ASP A 89 6.63 -16.75 -11.60
C ASP A 89 7.29 -17.66 -10.55
N ASN A 90 7.15 -18.98 -10.69
CA ASN A 90 7.71 -19.97 -9.77
C ASN A 90 9.25 -19.90 -9.66
N ASN A 91 9.92 -19.35 -10.68
CA ASN A 91 11.38 -19.22 -10.73
C ASN A 91 11.90 -17.88 -10.21
N ILE A 92 11.04 -16.92 -9.89
CA ILE A 92 11.41 -15.59 -9.42
C ILE A 92 11.01 -15.48 -7.95
N SER A 93 11.90 -14.94 -7.12
CA SER A 93 11.60 -14.69 -5.71
C SER A 93 10.36 -13.81 -5.59
N PRO A 94 9.37 -14.16 -4.73
CA PRO A 94 8.20 -13.33 -4.52
C PRO A 94 8.57 -11.91 -4.10
N GLU A 95 7.85 -10.91 -4.62
CA GLU A 95 7.99 -9.54 -4.15
C GLU A 95 7.12 -9.33 -2.92
N ASN A 96 7.72 -8.77 -1.87
CA ASN A 96 7.06 -8.56 -0.59
C ASN A 96 6.91 -7.07 -0.30
N GLY A 97 5.70 -6.68 0.09
CA GLY A 97 5.37 -5.34 0.55
C GLY A 97 4.78 -5.40 1.96
N SER A 98 5.01 -4.36 2.75
CA SER A 98 4.37 -4.25 4.06
C SER A 98 3.93 -2.83 4.37
N SER A 99 2.81 -2.70 5.06
CA SER A 99 2.28 -1.41 5.52
C SER A 99 1.79 -1.56 6.96
N PHE A 100 1.88 -0.50 7.75
CA PHE A 100 1.30 -0.48 9.09
C PHE A 100 -0.03 0.30 9.08
N LYS A 101 -0.96 -0.12 9.93
CA LYS A 101 -2.19 0.64 10.19
C LYS A 101 -2.46 0.74 11.68
N ASN A 102 -2.80 1.97 12.08
CA ASN A 102 -3.33 2.24 13.41
C ASN A 102 -4.81 1.89 13.42
N ILE A 103 -5.24 1.22 14.49
CA ILE A 103 -6.64 0.87 14.71
C ILE A 103 -7.32 2.04 15.44
N PRO A 104 -8.32 2.70 14.83
CA PRO A 104 -9.02 3.79 15.49
C PRO A 104 -9.79 3.29 16.71
N ILE A 105 -9.73 4.04 17.80
CA ILE A 105 -10.53 3.78 19.00
C ILE A 105 -12.02 3.75 18.61
N ASN A 106 -12.76 2.74 19.08
CA ASN A 106 -14.19 2.52 18.82
C ASN A 106 -14.56 2.18 17.36
N LYS A 107 -13.61 1.76 16.51
CA LYS A 107 -13.93 1.18 15.20
C LYS A 107 -13.51 -0.28 15.13
N ASN A 108 -14.47 -1.14 14.83
CA ASN A 108 -14.23 -2.58 14.61
C ASN A 108 -13.82 -2.88 13.16
N SER A 109 -13.56 -1.85 12.35
CA SER A 109 -13.10 -2.00 10.99
C SER A 109 -12.01 -1.00 10.64
N ILE A 110 -11.13 -1.44 9.73
CA ILE A 110 -10.05 -0.65 9.18
C ILE A 110 -10.11 -0.68 7.66
N THR A 111 -9.61 0.38 7.03
CA THR A 111 -9.45 0.44 5.58
C THR A 111 -7.97 0.57 5.25
N ILE A 112 -7.48 -0.40 4.50
CA ILE A 112 -6.13 -0.44 3.96
C ILE A 112 -6.23 -0.06 2.48
N ARG A 113 -5.28 0.77 2.03
CA ARG A 113 -5.12 1.11 0.61
C ARG A 113 -3.73 0.68 0.19
N TRP A 114 -3.64 -0.03 -0.93
CA TRP A 114 -2.41 -0.62 -1.43
C TRP A 114 -2.31 -0.45 -2.94
N SER A 115 -1.22 0.15 -3.40
CA SER A 115 -1.04 0.56 -4.80
C SER A 115 -0.42 -0.52 -5.69
N HIS A 116 0.29 -1.48 -5.11
CA HIS A 116 1.05 -2.48 -5.86
C HIS A 116 0.23 -3.76 -6.08
N PRO A 117 0.56 -4.55 -7.12
CA PRO A 117 -0.02 -5.88 -7.29
C PRO A 117 0.30 -6.80 -6.11
N PHE A 118 -0.60 -7.76 -5.85
CA PHE A 118 -0.40 -8.81 -4.85
C PHE A 118 -1.30 -10.01 -5.11
N HIS A 119 -0.89 -11.17 -4.64
CA HIS A 119 -1.64 -12.43 -4.73
C HIS A 119 -2.04 -12.94 -3.36
N ILE A 120 -1.22 -12.68 -2.34
CA ILE A 120 -1.49 -13.06 -0.96
C ILE A 120 -1.44 -11.80 -0.10
N ALA A 121 -2.41 -11.64 0.79
CA ALA A 121 -2.34 -10.63 1.83
C ALA A 121 -2.66 -11.25 3.20
N SER A 122 -1.92 -10.83 4.22
CA SER A 122 -2.12 -11.23 5.61
C SER A 122 -1.92 -10.04 6.54
N ILE A 123 -2.44 -10.15 7.75
CA ILE A 123 -2.15 -9.20 8.84
C ILE A 123 -1.32 -9.87 9.91
N GLU A 124 -0.40 -9.12 10.50
CA GLU A 124 0.29 -9.46 11.73
C GLU A 124 -0.26 -8.61 12.87
N LEU A 125 -0.77 -9.29 13.89
CA LEU A 125 -1.21 -8.70 15.16
C LEU A 125 -0.11 -8.87 16.23
N SER A 126 -0.45 -8.60 17.50
CA SER A 126 0.46 -8.82 18.64
C SER A 126 1.08 -10.21 18.66
N ASN A 127 2.34 -10.29 19.09
CA ASN A 127 3.09 -11.53 19.29
C ASN A 127 3.23 -12.39 18.02
N LYS A 128 3.43 -11.77 16.85
CA LYS A 128 3.62 -12.47 15.57
C LYS A 128 2.47 -13.42 15.22
N LYS A 129 1.24 -13.06 15.61
CA LYS A 129 0.05 -13.80 15.21
C LYS A 129 -0.39 -13.32 13.84
N TYR A 130 -0.30 -14.22 12.86
CA TYR A 130 -0.67 -13.93 11.48
C TYR A 130 -2.10 -14.40 11.19
N TYR A 131 -2.86 -13.58 10.46
CA TYR A 131 -4.18 -13.94 9.97
C TYR A 131 -4.25 -13.70 8.47
N LEU A 132 -4.75 -14.70 7.74
CA LEU A 132 -4.88 -14.63 6.29
C LEU A 132 -6.02 -13.67 5.91
N ILE A 133 -5.75 -12.73 5.02
CA ILE A 133 -6.80 -11.91 4.41
C ILE A 133 -7.32 -12.62 3.16
N ILE A 134 -6.45 -12.85 2.18
CA ILE A 134 -6.85 -13.37 0.87
C ILE A 134 -5.69 -14.11 0.22
N VAL A 135 -6.05 -15.09 -0.62
CA VAL A 135 -5.20 -15.69 -1.64
C VAL A 135 -5.99 -15.62 -2.94
N GLN A 136 -5.39 -15.08 -4.00
CA GLN A 136 -5.99 -14.99 -5.32
C GLN A 136 -5.01 -15.45 -6.40
N GLU A 137 -5.51 -16.20 -7.38
CA GLU A 137 -4.69 -16.71 -8.49
C GLU A 137 -4.35 -15.61 -9.50
N THR A 138 -5.32 -14.74 -9.78
CA THR A 138 -5.16 -13.63 -10.73
C THR A 138 -5.37 -12.30 -10.00
N TYR A 139 -4.38 -11.41 -10.11
CA TYR A 139 -4.50 -10.05 -9.61
C TYR A 139 -5.34 -9.20 -10.56
N ASN A 140 -6.38 -8.56 -10.02
CA ASN A 140 -7.12 -7.50 -10.70
C ASN A 140 -6.76 -6.15 -10.09
N GLN A 141 -6.57 -5.15 -10.93
CA GLN A 141 -6.25 -3.80 -10.49
C GLN A 141 -7.47 -3.13 -9.82
N SER A 142 -7.22 -2.33 -8.78
CA SER A 142 -8.23 -1.53 -8.09
C SER A 142 -9.36 -2.34 -7.44
N ILE A 143 -9.02 -3.52 -6.91
CA ILE A 143 -9.99 -4.39 -6.24
C ILE A 143 -10.48 -3.82 -4.91
N ASN A 144 -11.74 -4.11 -4.59
CA ASN A 144 -12.34 -3.81 -3.30
C ASN A 144 -12.63 -5.12 -2.56
N ILE A 145 -11.81 -5.43 -1.55
CA ILE A 145 -11.95 -6.61 -0.71
C ILE A 145 -12.63 -6.22 0.60
N VAL A 146 -13.68 -6.92 0.96
CA VAL A 146 -14.33 -6.79 2.29
C VAL A 146 -14.25 -8.13 2.99
N LYS A 147 -13.58 -8.19 4.14
CA LYS A 147 -13.41 -9.44 4.92
C LYS A 147 -13.58 -9.20 6.41
N THR A 148 -14.30 -10.11 7.07
CA THR A 148 -14.24 -10.24 8.53
C THR A 148 -13.18 -11.28 8.87
N ILE A 149 -12.18 -10.89 9.64
CA ILE A 149 -11.14 -11.79 10.17
C ILE A 149 -11.75 -12.57 11.35
N ASN A 150 -11.70 -13.89 11.23
CA ASN A 150 -12.15 -14.84 12.24
C ASN A 150 -10.96 -15.56 12.89
N PRO A 151 -11.14 -16.17 14.06
CA PRO A 151 -10.10 -16.99 14.68
C PRO A 151 -9.58 -18.11 13.77
N SER A 152 -10.44 -18.67 12.91
CA SER A 152 -10.08 -19.69 11.92
C SER A 152 -9.21 -19.18 10.77
N ASP A 153 -9.11 -17.87 10.57
CA ASP A 153 -8.20 -17.28 9.57
C ASP A 153 -6.75 -17.22 10.07
N ARG A 154 -6.49 -17.61 11.34
CA ARG A 154 -5.15 -17.61 11.92
C ARG A 154 -4.25 -18.60 11.17
N CYS A 155 -3.12 -18.10 10.70
CA CYS A 155 -2.05 -18.94 10.19
C CYS A 155 -1.31 -19.53 11.39
N GLU A 156 -1.49 -20.82 11.61
CA GLU A 156 -0.80 -21.54 12.67
C GLU A 156 0.69 -21.65 12.36
N TYR A 157 1.52 -21.45 13.38
CA TYR A 157 2.96 -21.57 13.21
C TYR A 157 3.33 -23.05 13.03
N ILE A 158 4.35 -23.34 12.22
CA ILE A 158 4.77 -24.73 11.94
C ILE A 158 5.04 -25.53 13.22
N SER A 159 5.59 -24.90 14.26
CA SER A 159 5.85 -25.55 15.55
C SER A 159 4.60 -25.80 16.41
N GLU A 160 3.46 -25.17 16.09
CA GLU A 160 2.19 -25.44 16.76
C GLU A 160 1.50 -26.68 16.17
N ILE A 161 1.79 -27.01 14.91
CA ILE A 161 1.19 -28.13 14.18
C ILE A 161 2.09 -29.36 14.22
N LEU A 162 3.40 -29.16 14.06
CA LEU A 162 4.38 -30.24 13.94
C LEU A 162 5.14 -30.41 15.26
N ASN A 163 5.37 -31.68 15.62
CA ASN A 163 6.20 -32.03 16.77
C ASN A 163 7.60 -31.40 16.62
N GLU A 164 8.25 -31.04 17.73
CA GLU A 164 9.50 -30.26 17.71
C GLU A 164 10.58 -30.88 16.82
N THR A 165 10.67 -32.20 16.80
CA THR A 165 11.64 -32.96 15.98
C THR A 165 11.42 -32.76 14.48
N ILE A 166 10.16 -32.66 14.06
CA ILE A 166 9.75 -32.46 12.66
C ILE A 166 9.88 -30.97 12.30
N ALA A 167 9.46 -30.07 13.18
CA ALA A 167 9.60 -28.62 12.97
C ALA A 167 11.08 -28.18 12.83
N LYS A 168 12.01 -28.89 13.47
CA LYS A 168 13.46 -28.65 13.38
C LYS A 168 14.14 -29.35 12.20
N PHE A 169 13.39 -30.07 11.36
CA PHE A 169 13.96 -30.78 10.22
C PHE A 169 14.47 -29.80 9.15
N HIS A 170 15.69 -30.02 8.66
CA HIS A 170 16.43 -29.05 7.84
C HIS A 170 15.74 -28.68 6.51
N LEU A 171 14.81 -29.52 6.05
CA LEU A 171 14.04 -29.28 4.82
C LEU A 171 12.84 -28.34 5.00
N ILE A 172 12.45 -28.07 6.25
CA ILE A 172 11.32 -27.20 6.60
C ILE A 172 11.81 -25.79 6.99
N ARG A 173 13.12 -25.64 7.24
CA ARG A 173 13.76 -24.40 7.72
C ARG A 173 14.34 -23.56 6.58
#